data_AF-A2F781-F1
#
_entry.id   AF-A2F781-F1
#
_cell.length_a   1.000
_cell.length_b   1.000
_cell.length_c   1.000
_cell.angle_alpha   90.00
_cell.angle_beta   90.00
_cell.angle_gamma   90.00
#
_symmetry.space_group_name_H-M   'P 1'
#
loop_
_entity.id
_entity.type
_entity.pdbx_description
1 polymer ?
#
loop_
_entity_poly.entity_id
_entity_poly.type
_entity_poly.pdbx_seq_one_letter_code
_entity_poly.pdbx_strand_id
1 'polypeptide(L)'
;MSETFKKNDYVIAKTDDFPDGAQGEIIDFRRHDTRAYIHFINQDKRLDRWVDIGTLRLNPDQINVNSKNKKSHDNSDEEQPELIKFEEVHREITKIRNIDMITIGNYTMRTWYFSPFPYPYFEMDHIYMCEHCFTYFASEKDLQDHIHELNETHPPGREIYRDGNLSIYELKGKNQKIPCQNLCLLSKLVSDHKLCFMM
;
A
#
# COMPACT_ATOMS: atom_id res chain seq x y z
N MET A 1 30.67 3.86 -16.88
CA MET A 1 29.69 4.96 -17.06
C MET A 1 28.48 4.56 -16.25
N SER A 2 28.22 5.21 -15.12
CA SER A 2 27.04 4.93 -14.31
C SER A 2 25.80 5.34 -15.12
N GLU A 3 24.95 4.37 -15.44
CA GLU A 3 23.69 4.60 -16.14
C GLU A 3 22.77 5.45 -15.25
N THR A 4 22.39 6.63 -15.72
CA THR A 4 21.51 7.55 -14.98
C THR A 4 20.07 7.34 -15.41
N PHE A 5 19.27 6.69 -14.57
CA PHE A 5 17.84 6.48 -14.80
C PHE A 5 17.02 7.75 -14.54
N LYS A 6 15.89 7.89 -15.25
CA LYS A 6 14.90 8.98 -15.12
C LYS A 6 13.48 8.43 -14.96
N LYS A 7 12.55 9.28 -14.50
CA LYS A 7 11.13 8.92 -14.45
C LYS A 7 10.62 8.64 -15.86
N ASN A 8 9.72 7.67 -15.99
CA ASN A 8 9.17 7.14 -17.23
C ASN A 8 10.18 6.39 -18.12
N ASP A 9 11.39 6.09 -17.61
CA ASP A 9 12.28 5.17 -18.31
C ASP A 9 11.73 3.74 -18.22
N TYR A 10 11.86 3.01 -19.33
CA TYR A 10 11.53 1.60 -19.41
C TYR A 10 12.74 0.74 -19.02
N VAL A 11 12.52 -0.12 -18.03
CA VAL A 11 13.56 -0.95 -17.43
C VAL A 11 13.15 -2.42 -17.38
N ILE A 12 14.14 -3.28 -17.23
CA ILE A 12 13.97 -4.67 -16.83
C ILE A 12 14.40 -4.77 -15.37
N ALA A 13 13.48 -5.21 -14.52
CA ALA A 13 13.70 -5.39 -13.09
C ALA A 13 13.58 -6.87 -12.71
N LYS A 14 14.56 -7.37 -11.97
CA LYS A 14 14.54 -8.72 -11.39
C LYS A 14 14.04 -8.65 -9.96
N THR A 15 13.08 -9.50 -9.62
CA THR A 15 12.49 -9.56 -8.27
C THR A 15 12.18 -11.01 -7.92
N ASP A 16 11.79 -11.29 -6.68
CA ASP A 16 11.42 -12.65 -6.26
C ASP A 16 10.25 -13.22 -7.06
N ASP A 17 9.30 -12.36 -7.48
CA ASP A 17 8.17 -12.75 -8.34
C ASP A 17 8.57 -12.86 -9.83
N PHE A 18 9.70 -12.26 -10.20
CA PHE A 18 10.21 -12.20 -11.59
C PHE A 18 11.72 -12.49 -11.64
N PRO A 19 12.15 -13.76 -11.42
CA PRO A 19 13.57 -14.11 -11.35
C PRO A 19 14.31 -13.88 -12.69
N ASP A 20 13.62 -14.10 -13.80
CA ASP A 20 14.16 -13.88 -15.15
C ASP A 20 14.16 -12.40 -15.55
N GLY A 21 13.47 -11.55 -14.78
CA GLY A 21 13.27 -10.14 -15.04
C GLY A 21 11.94 -9.87 -15.75
N ALA A 22 11.31 -8.77 -15.37
CA ALA A 22 10.09 -8.27 -16.00
C ALA A 22 10.27 -6.84 -16.48
N GLN A 23 9.58 -6.49 -17.56
CA GLN A 23 9.55 -5.12 -18.07
C GLN A 23 8.72 -4.24 -17.15
N GLY A 24 9.23 -3.05 -16.86
CA GLY A 24 8.54 -2.06 -16.04
C GLY A 24 8.89 -0.63 -16.42
N GLU A 25 8.07 0.29 -15.94
CA GLU A 25 8.25 1.73 -16.06
C GLU A 25 8.63 2.32 -14.70
N ILE A 26 9.61 3.21 -14.67
CA ILE A 26 9.98 3.95 -13.46
C ILE A 26 8.93 5.03 -13.18
N ILE A 27 8.19 4.91 -12.09
CA ILE A 27 7.17 5.89 -11.69
C ILE A 27 7.77 6.99 -10.80
N ASP A 28 8.58 6.62 -9.82
CA ASP A 28 9.21 7.57 -8.91
C ASP A 28 10.52 7.06 -8.31
N PHE A 29 11.28 7.97 -7.70
CA PHE A 29 12.49 7.68 -6.94
C PHE A 29 12.26 8.04 -5.48
N ARG A 30 12.74 7.18 -4.59
CA ARG A 30 12.67 7.43 -3.15
C ARG A 30 13.68 8.52 -2.79
N ARG A 31 13.23 9.61 -2.16
CA ARG A 31 14.08 10.80 -1.88
C ARG A 31 15.29 10.53 -0.99
N HIS A 32 15.25 9.48 -0.18
CA HIS A 32 16.24 9.18 0.86
C HIS A 32 16.97 7.85 0.63
N ASP A 33 16.75 7.17 -0.51
CA ASP A 33 17.29 5.83 -0.77
C ASP A 33 17.59 5.64 -2.27
N THR A 34 18.32 4.58 -2.63
CA THR A 34 18.63 4.21 -4.03
C THR A 34 17.57 3.32 -4.65
N ARG A 35 16.29 3.51 -4.29
CA ARG A 35 15.16 2.73 -4.82
C ARG A 35 14.29 3.52 -5.77
N ALA A 36 13.82 2.85 -6.81
CA ALA A 36 12.83 3.35 -7.75
C ALA A 36 11.53 2.54 -7.63
N TYR A 37 10.37 3.20 -7.70
CA TYR A 37 9.08 2.52 -7.75
C TYR A 37 8.79 2.09 -9.19
N ILE A 38 8.66 0.78 -9.40
CA ILE A 38 8.49 0.18 -10.72
C ILE A 38 7.05 -0.27 -10.88
N HIS A 39 6.42 0.21 -11.96
CA HIS A 39 5.17 -0.34 -12.46
C HIS A 39 5.47 -1.45 -13.48
N PHE A 40 5.01 -2.67 -13.24
CA PHE A 40 5.28 -3.78 -14.15
C PHE A 40 4.28 -3.84 -15.29
N ILE A 41 4.78 -3.78 -16.52
CA ILE A 41 3.94 -3.68 -17.72
C ILE A 41 3.23 -5.00 -17.99
N ASN A 42 1.92 -4.93 -18.29
CA ASN A 42 1.03 -6.09 -18.49
C ASN A 42 0.95 -7.02 -17.27
N GLN A 43 1.27 -6.53 -16.07
CA GLN A 43 1.18 -7.26 -14.81
C GLN A 43 0.15 -6.59 -13.88
N ASP A 44 -0.29 -7.34 -12.87
CA ASP A 44 -1.17 -6.80 -11.83
C ASP A 44 -0.41 -5.73 -11.02
N LYS A 45 -1.04 -4.56 -10.79
CA LYS A 45 -0.51 -3.45 -9.98
C LYS A 45 -0.07 -3.90 -8.58
N ARG A 46 -0.64 -4.98 -8.04
CA ARG A 46 -0.23 -5.59 -6.76
C ARG A 46 1.22 -6.07 -6.74
N LEU A 47 1.83 -6.26 -7.91
CA LEU A 47 3.23 -6.66 -8.08
C LEU A 47 4.18 -5.45 -8.12
N ASP A 48 3.67 -4.24 -8.34
CA ASP A 48 4.43 -2.99 -8.32
C ASP A 48 5.12 -2.82 -6.98
N ARG A 49 6.36 -2.32 -7.03
CA ARG A 49 7.21 -2.22 -5.82
C ARG A 49 8.37 -1.27 -5.99
N TRP A 50 8.98 -0.95 -4.84
CA TRP A 50 10.29 -0.35 -4.76
C TRP A 50 11.38 -1.38 -5.09
N VAL A 51 12.23 -1.06 -6.07
CA VAL A 51 13.35 -1.89 -6.53
C VAL A 51 14.63 -1.08 -6.44
N ASP A 52 15.73 -1.72 -6.04
CA ASP A 52 17.05 -1.08 -6.02
C ASP A 52 17.49 -0.74 -7.45
N ILE A 53 17.86 0.53 -7.66
CA ILE A 53 18.33 1.08 -8.94
C ILE A 53 19.53 0.29 -9.46
N GLY A 54 20.40 -0.22 -8.59
CA GLY A 54 21.57 -1.01 -8.98
C GLY A 54 21.23 -2.34 -9.68
N THR A 55 20.00 -2.84 -9.51
CA THR A 55 19.52 -4.08 -10.13
C THR A 55 18.81 -3.86 -11.47
N LEU A 56 18.47 -2.61 -11.79
CA LEU A 56 17.74 -2.27 -13.01
C LEU A 56 18.64 -2.35 -14.24
N ARG A 57 18.04 -2.71 -15.37
CA ARG A 57 18.66 -2.65 -16.70
C ARG A 57 17.78 -1.83 -17.62
N LEU A 58 18.36 -0.93 -18.42
CA LEU A 58 17.60 -0.23 -19.45
C LEU A 58 17.06 -1.22 -20.47
N ASN A 59 15.82 -1.02 -20.93
CA ASN A 59 15.25 -1.77 -22.02
C ASN A 59 15.44 -1.00 -23.34
N PRO A 60 16.45 -1.34 -24.18
CA PRO A 60 16.76 -0.57 -25.38
C PRO A 60 15.67 -0.60 -26.45
N ASP A 61 14.77 -1.59 -26.42
CA ASP A 61 13.77 -1.82 -27.47
C ASP A 61 12.55 -0.87 -27.38
N GLN A 62 12.43 -0.04 -26.33
CA GLN A 62 11.29 0.87 -26.13
C GLN A 62 11.64 2.36 -26.01
N ILE A 63 12.89 2.76 -26.27
CA ILE A 63 13.32 4.17 -26.29
C ILE A 63 12.53 5.02 -27.33
N ASN A 64 11.74 4.40 -28.21
CA ASN A 64 11.07 5.03 -29.34
C ASN A 64 9.53 4.98 -29.35
N VAL A 65 8.85 4.80 -28.21
CA VAL A 65 7.36 4.93 -28.13
C VAL A 65 6.95 6.18 -27.35
N ASN A 66 7.65 7.30 -27.56
CA ASN A 66 7.06 8.60 -27.27
C ASN A 66 6.10 8.95 -28.42
N SER A 67 4.82 9.11 -28.09
CA SER A 67 3.67 9.47 -28.95
C SER A 67 2.82 8.27 -29.37
N LYS A 68 1.80 7.93 -28.58
CA LYS A 68 0.43 7.69 -29.08
C LYS A 68 -0.61 7.56 -27.95
N ASN A 69 -1.50 8.55 -27.95
CA ASN A 69 -2.94 8.45 -27.68
C ASN A 69 -3.41 8.22 -26.24
N LYS A 70 -3.55 9.32 -25.49
CA LYS A 70 -4.68 9.47 -24.56
C LYS A 70 -5.97 9.51 -25.40
N LYS A 71 -6.71 8.40 -25.45
CA LYS A 71 -8.10 8.40 -25.90
C LYS A 71 -8.93 9.05 -24.79
N SER A 72 -9.50 10.21 -25.09
CA SER A 72 -10.58 10.82 -24.34
C SER A 72 -11.79 9.89 -24.41
N HIS A 73 -12.21 9.38 -23.25
CA HIS A 73 -13.53 8.80 -23.11
C HIS A 73 -14.46 9.94 -22.73
N ASP A 74 -15.30 10.31 -23.69
CA ASP A 74 -16.43 11.22 -23.52
C ASP A 74 -17.45 10.50 -22.65
N ASN A 75 -17.75 11.03 -21.47
CA ASN A 75 -19.02 10.79 -20.80
C ASN A 75 -19.39 12.07 -20.04
N SER A 76 -20.50 12.63 -20.48
CA SER A 76 -21.22 13.73 -19.88
C SER A 76 -21.78 13.31 -18.54
N ASP A 77 -21.27 13.89 -17.46
CA ASP A 77 -22.02 14.20 -16.24
C ASP A 77 -21.37 15.47 -15.66
N GLU A 78 -22.18 16.47 -15.32
CA GLU A 78 -21.73 17.74 -14.73
C GLU A 78 -21.23 17.48 -13.29
N GLU A 79 -20.05 16.87 -13.16
CA GLU A 79 -19.38 16.69 -11.87
C GLU A 79 -18.67 17.99 -11.48
N GLN A 80 -18.80 18.37 -10.20
CA GLN A 80 -18.26 19.62 -9.68
C GLN A 80 -16.72 19.65 -9.88
N PRO A 81 -16.15 20.76 -10.39
CA PRO A 81 -14.72 20.87 -10.68
C PRO A 81 -13.79 20.53 -9.51
N GLU A 82 -14.24 20.73 -8.27
CA GLU A 82 -13.50 20.40 -7.06
C GLU A 82 -13.41 18.90 -6.79
N LEU A 83 -14.47 18.13 -7.12
CA LEU A 83 -14.47 16.67 -6.98
C LEU A 83 -13.50 16.03 -7.98
N ILE A 84 -13.55 16.46 -9.24
CA ILE A 84 -12.63 15.98 -10.28
C ILE A 84 -11.18 16.26 -9.87
N LYS A 85 -10.90 17.48 -9.40
CA LYS A 85 -9.55 17.86 -8.95
C LYS A 85 -9.12 17.07 -7.72
N PHE A 86 -10.02 16.81 -6.78
CA PHE A 86 -9.74 15.98 -5.61
C PHE A 86 -9.43 14.53 -6.01
N GLU A 87 -10.21 13.94 -6.92
CA GLU A 87 -9.99 12.59 -7.42
C GLU A 87 -8.69 12.44 -8.20
N GLU A 88 -8.32 13.44 -9.01
CA GLU A 88 -7.03 13.46 -9.71
C GLU A 88 -5.86 13.48 -8.72
N VAL A 89 -5.91 14.39 -7.73
CA VAL A 89 -4.88 14.46 -6.67
C VAL A 89 -4.83 13.17 -5.85
N HIS A 90 -5.99 12.61 -5.50
CA HIS A 90 -6.07 11.36 -4.77
C HIS A 90 -5.47 10.20 -5.58
N ARG A 91 -5.75 10.13 -6.88
CA ARG A 91 -5.20 9.11 -7.78
C ARG A 91 -3.69 9.23 -7.92
N GLU A 92 -3.14 10.44 -7.94
CA GLU A 92 -1.70 10.66 -7.98
C GLU A 92 -1.01 10.23 -6.68
N ILE A 93 -1.57 10.60 -5.52
CA ILE A 93 -1.02 10.23 -4.21
C ILE A 93 -1.11 8.72 -3.98
N THR A 94 -2.22 8.10 -4.35
CA THR A 94 -2.46 6.65 -4.13
C THR A 94 -1.86 5.75 -5.20
N LYS A 95 -1.19 6.31 -6.21
CA LYS A 95 -0.53 5.54 -7.27
C LYS A 95 0.61 4.69 -6.73
N ILE A 96 1.32 5.19 -5.72
CA ILE A 96 2.49 4.55 -5.11
C ILE A 96 2.08 4.07 -3.72
N ARG A 97 2.33 2.79 -3.42
CA ARG A 97 2.14 2.29 -2.05
C ARG A 97 3.21 2.89 -1.13
N ASN A 98 2.78 3.32 0.05
CA ASN A 98 3.64 4.00 1.03
C ASN A 98 4.33 3.03 2.01
N ILE A 99 3.61 2.02 2.48
CA ILE A 99 4.12 0.99 3.40
C ILE A 99 4.38 -0.29 2.59
N ASP A 100 5.51 -0.96 2.77
CA ASP A 100 5.84 -2.16 2.00
C ASP A 100 5.32 -3.44 2.65
N MET A 101 5.45 -3.54 3.98
CA MET A 101 5.16 -4.75 4.75
C MET A 101 4.30 -4.44 5.99
N ILE A 102 3.48 -5.40 6.38
CA ILE A 102 2.75 -5.38 7.65
C ILE A 102 2.87 -6.73 8.35
N THR A 103 3.07 -6.71 9.67
CA THR A 103 3.06 -7.92 10.52
C THR A 103 1.84 -7.92 11.42
N ILE A 104 1.10 -9.03 11.44
CA ILE A 104 -0.04 -9.28 12.32
C ILE A 104 0.10 -10.70 12.89
N GLY A 105 0.20 -10.79 14.23
CA GLY A 105 0.54 -12.05 14.88
C GLY A 105 1.85 -12.63 14.33
N ASN A 106 1.83 -13.89 13.90
CA ASN A 106 2.98 -14.57 13.31
C ASN A 106 3.13 -14.41 11.79
N TYR A 107 2.30 -13.56 11.17
CA TYR A 107 2.25 -13.41 9.71
C TYR A 107 2.78 -12.05 9.30
N THR A 108 3.75 -12.05 8.39
CA THR A 108 4.20 -10.85 7.69
C THR A 108 3.77 -10.93 6.24
N MET A 109 3.16 -9.86 5.74
CA MET A 109 2.65 -9.79 4.37
C MET A 109 2.99 -8.47 3.69
N ARG A 110 3.19 -8.55 2.38
CA ARG A 110 3.40 -7.40 1.50
C ARG A 110 2.09 -6.68 1.25
N THR A 111 2.11 -5.36 1.32
CA THR A 111 0.94 -4.54 1.02
C THR A 111 0.81 -4.32 -0.49
N TRP A 112 -0.42 -4.04 -0.94
CA TRP A 112 -0.71 -3.86 -2.36
C TRP A 112 -1.01 -2.42 -2.73
N TYR A 113 -1.63 -1.67 -1.81
CA TYR A 113 -2.15 -0.35 -2.10
C TYR A 113 -1.72 0.65 -1.03
N PHE A 114 -1.78 1.92 -1.42
CA PHE A 114 -1.62 3.04 -0.49
C PHE A 114 -2.66 3.00 0.62
N SER A 115 -2.23 3.29 1.86
CA SER A 115 -3.11 3.56 2.99
C SER A 115 -2.67 4.81 3.77
N PRO A 116 -3.59 5.73 4.12
CA PRO A 116 -3.27 7.02 4.74
C PRO A 116 -2.99 6.89 6.24
N PHE A 117 -2.00 6.09 6.63
CA PHE A 117 -1.52 6.05 8.01
C PHE A 117 -1.01 7.44 8.43
N PRO A 118 -1.23 7.87 9.69
CA PRO A 118 -0.74 9.16 10.16
C PRO A 118 0.79 9.17 10.28
N TYR A 119 1.40 10.35 10.23
CA TYR A 119 2.82 10.51 10.55
C TYR A 119 3.10 10.05 12.01
N PRO A 120 4.22 9.34 12.28
CA PRO A 120 5.32 8.98 11.37
C PRO A 120 5.11 7.70 10.56
N TYR A 121 4.05 6.93 10.81
CA TYR A 121 3.79 5.63 10.19
C TYR A 121 3.62 5.69 8.67
N PHE A 122 3.16 6.85 8.17
CA PHE A 122 3.04 7.12 6.73
C PHE A 122 4.31 6.80 5.93
N GLU A 123 5.49 7.03 6.52
CA GLU A 123 6.80 6.92 5.86
C GLU A 123 7.54 5.61 6.17
N MET A 124 6.94 4.75 6.99
CA MET A 124 7.54 3.50 7.42
C MET A 124 7.40 2.42 6.34
N ASP A 125 8.49 1.69 6.09
CA ASP A 125 8.44 0.52 5.20
C ASP A 125 7.66 -0.64 5.82
N HIS A 126 7.66 -0.75 7.15
CA HIS A 126 7.08 -1.87 7.87
C HIS A 126 6.30 -1.38 9.09
N ILE A 127 5.05 -1.82 9.22
CA ILE A 127 4.20 -1.59 10.38
C ILE A 127 3.87 -2.91 11.08
N TYR A 128 3.80 -2.90 12.40
CA TYR A 128 3.40 -4.04 13.22
C TYR A 128 2.02 -3.78 13.80
N MET A 129 1.10 -4.74 13.79
CA MET A 129 -0.25 -4.57 14.31
C MET A 129 -0.63 -5.70 15.24
N CYS A 130 -1.20 -5.34 16.40
CA CYS A 130 -1.73 -6.29 17.35
C CYS A 130 -2.98 -6.98 16.80
N GLU A 131 -2.99 -8.32 16.83
CA GLU A 131 -4.11 -9.13 16.35
C GLU A 131 -5.36 -9.05 17.26
N HIS A 132 -5.18 -8.64 18.51
CA HIS A 132 -6.27 -8.53 19.48
C HIS A 132 -6.93 -7.13 19.46
N CYS A 133 -6.16 -6.04 19.58
CA CYS A 133 -6.73 -4.70 19.69
C CYS A 133 -6.67 -3.85 18.41
N PHE A 134 -5.99 -4.34 17.36
CA PHE A 134 -5.72 -3.65 16.10
C PHE A 134 -4.89 -2.37 16.22
N THR A 135 -4.25 -2.11 17.37
CA THR A 135 -3.27 -1.03 17.50
C THR A 135 -2.03 -1.37 16.68
N TYR A 136 -1.49 -0.37 15.98
CA TYR A 136 -0.29 -0.51 15.17
C TYR A 136 0.91 0.22 15.80
N PHE A 137 2.11 -0.27 15.48
CA PHE A 137 3.38 0.07 16.11
C PHE A 137 4.49 0.15 15.07
N ALA A 138 5.53 0.93 15.40
CA ALA A 138 6.65 1.22 14.52
C ALA A 138 7.70 0.10 14.52
N SER A 139 7.79 -0.65 15.63
CA SER A 139 8.74 -1.74 15.79
C SER A 139 8.08 -2.98 16.37
N GLU A 140 8.70 -4.14 16.10
CA GLU A 140 8.29 -5.41 16.70
C GLU A 140 8.38 -5.36 18.23
N LYS A 141 9.40 -4.69 18.76
CA LYS A 141 9.59 -4.53 20.20
C LYS A 141 8.40 -3.83 20.86
N ASP A 142 7.94 -2.72 20.29
CA ASP A 142 6.80 -1.97 20.84
C ASP A 142 5.51 -2.81 20.82
N LEU A 143 5.33 -3.63 19.78
CA LEU A 143 4.21 -4.58 19.71
C LEU A 143 4.34 -5.66 20.80
N GLN A 144 5.53 -6.21 21.02
CA GLN A 144 5.74 -7.22 22.07
C GLN A 144 5.50 -6.63 23.46
N ASP A 145 6.04 -5.45 23.75
CA ASP A 145 5.81 -4.75 25.01
C ASP A 145 4.30 -4.51 25.22
N HIS A 146 3.59 -4.07 24.17
CA HIS A 146 2.13 -3.93 24.21
C HIS A 146 1.39 -5.24 24.49
N ILE A 147 1.75 -6.35 23.84
CA ILE A 147 1.11 -7.66 24.04
C ILE A 147 1.27 -8.13 25.50
N HIS A 148 2.43 -7.89 26.11
CA HIS A 148 2.66 -8.24 27.52
C HIS A 148 1.78 -7.44 28.49
N GLU A 149 1.41 -6.21 28.13
CA GLU A 149 0.54 -5.34 28.95
C GLU A 149 -0.95 -5.56 28.71
N LEU A 150 -1.35 -5.88 27.47
CA LEU A 150 -2.73 -5.82 27.02
C LEU A 150 -3.66 -6.81 27.77
N ASN A 151 -3.17 -7.95 28.24
CA ASN A 151 -3.93 -9.03 28.91
C ASN A 151 -5.19 -9.54 28.16
N GLU A 152 -5.50 -9.02 26.98
CA GLU A 152 -6.62 -9.43 26.13
C GLU A 152 -6.15 -10.41 25.04
N THR A 153 -6.99 -11.39 24.74
CA THR A 153 -6.72 -12.45 23.74
C THR A 153 -7.78 -12.51 22.64
N HIS A 154 -8.61 -11.48 22.54
CA HIS A 154 -9.68 -11.41 21.55
C HIS A 154 -9.90 -9.98 21.03
N PRO A 155 -10.57 -9.82 19.87
CA PRO A 155 -11.00 -8.52 19.37
C PRO A 155 -11.81 -7.72 20.39
N PRO A 156 -11.70 -6.38 20.39
CA PRO A 156 -12.58 -5.55 21.20
C PRO A 156 -14.01 -5.66 20.67
N GLY A 157 -15.01 -5.53 21.54
CA GLY A 157 -16.42 -5.51 21.12
C GLY A 157 -17.22 -6.62 21.76
N ARG A 158 -18.45 -6.79 21.26
CA ARG A 158 -19.35 -7.82 21.78
C ARG A 158 -19.26 -9.04 20.90
N GLU A 159 -18.91 -10.18 21.48
CA GLU A 159 -19.08 -11.46 20.79
C GLU A 159 -20.58 -11.70 20.50
N ILE A 160 -20.92 -11.84 19.21
CA ILE A 160 -22.30 -12.06 18.75
C ILE A 160 -22.54 -13.47 18.23
N TYR A 161 -21.46 -14.22 18.00
CA TYR A 161 -21.52 -15.59 17.51
C TYR A 161 -20.27 -16.36 17.97
N ARG A 162 -20.46 -17.62 18.37
CA ARG A 162 -19.40 -18.57 18.66
C ARG A 162 -19.82 -19.97 18.21
N ASP A 163 -18.97 -20.61 17.42
CA ASP A 163 -19.07 -22.04 17.08
C ASP A 163 -17.66 -22.66 17.07
N GLY A 164 -17.37 -23.49 18.08
CA GLY A 164 -16.04 -24.08 18.27
C GLY A 164 -14.93 -23.02 18.36
N ASN A 165 -14.04 -23.02 17.36
CA ASN A 165 -12.92 -22.09 17.23
C ASN A 165 -13.23 -20.84 16.39
N LEU A 166 -14.48 -20.69 15.91
CA LEU A 166 -14.93 -19.51 15.15
C LEU A 166 -15.75 -18.58 16.05
N SER A 167 -15.33 -17.32 16.12
CA SER A 167 -16.01 -16.26 16.86
C SER A 167 -16.20 -15.03 15.98
N ILE A 168 -17.35 -14.36 16.10
CA ILE A 168 -17.65 -13.10 15.41
C ILE A 168 -17.91 -12.02 16.46
N TYR A 169 -17.21 -10.89 16.33
CA TYR A 169 -17.31 -9.75 17.22
C TYR A 169 -17.99 -8.57 16.51
N GLU A 170 -19.00 -7.99 17.15
CA GLU A 170 -19.62 -6.73 16.75
C GLU A 170 -18.82 -5.56 17.35
N LEU A 171 -18.25 -4.74 16.47
CA LEU A 171 -17.61 -3.47 16.84
C LEU A 171 -18.51 -2.30 16.46
N LYS A 172 -18.78 -1.41 17.42
CA LYS A 172 -19.57 -0.20 17.18
C LYS A 172 -18.64 0.99 17.00
N GLY A 173 -18.52 1.50 15.78
CA GLY A 173 -17.62 2.61 15.45
C GLY A 173 -17.79 3.86 16.32
N LYS A 174 -19.01 4.14 16.82
CA LYS A 174 -19.26 5.24 17.77
C LYS A 174 -18.50 5.07 19.10
N ASN A 175 -18.40 3.84 19.60
CA ASN A 175 -17.83 3.51 20.90
C ASN A 175 -16.36 3.08 20.78
N GLN A 176 -15.98 2.49 19.65
CA GLN A 176 -14.66 1.89 19.40
C GLN A 176 -14.02 2.53 18.18
N LYS A 177 -13.90 3.86 18.22
CA LYS A 177 -13.40 4.65 17.09
C LYS A 177 -12.02 4.19 16.64
N ILE A 178 -11.07 4.06 17.57
CA ILE A 178 -9.67 3.75 17.26
C ILE A 178 -9.51 2.36 16.62
N PRO A 179 -10.00 1.24 17.20
CA PRO A 179 -9.89 -0.07 16.54
C PRO A 179 -10.56 -0.10 15.15
N CYS A 180 -11.72 0.54 15.00
CA CYS A 180 -12.40 0.62 13.71
C CYS A 180 -11.60 1.44 12.68
N GLN A 181 -11.01 2.57 13.08
CA GLN A 181 -10.13 3.37 12.22
C GLN A 181 -8.89 2.58 11.80
N ASN A 182 -8.27 1.85 12.73
CA ASN A 182 -7.09 1.03 12.44
C ASN A 182 -7.40 -0.14 11.49
N LEU A 183 -8.55 -0.81 11.66
CA LEU A 183 -9.02 -1.83 10.73
C LEU A 183 -9.30 -1.26 9.33
N CYS A 184 -9.82 -0.03 9.26
CA CYS A 184 -9.99 0.69 8.01
C CYS A 184 -8.65 0.94 7.31
N LEU A 185 -7.64 1.42 8.05
CA LEU A 185 -6.27 1.62 7.56
C LEU A 185 -5.64 0.32 7.06
N LEU A 186 -5.76 -0.78 7.83
CA LEU A 186 -5.32 -2.11 7.43
C LEU A 186 -6.01 -2.56 6.14
N SER A 187 -7.34 -2.46 6.08
CA SER A 187 -8.11 -2.90 4.92
C SER A 187 -7.76 -2.11 3.65
N LYS A 188 -7.35 -0.84 3.79
CA LYS A 188 -6.93 -0.01 2.65
C LYS A 188 -5.57 -0.45 2.07
N LEU A 189 -4.71 -1.12 2.85
CA LEU A 189 -3.44 -1.69 2.35
C LEU A 189 -3.66 -2.83 1.33
N VAL A 190 -4.82 -3.48 1.38
CA VAL A 190 -5.15 -4.66 0.55
C VAL A 190 -6.33 -4.42 -0.42
N SER A 191 -6.93 -3.23 -0.40
CA SER A 191 -8.05 -2.86 -1.28
C SER A 191 -7.90 -1.48 -1.89
N ASP A 192 -8.05 -1.39 -3.21
CA ASP A 192 -7.95 -0.12 -3.96
C ASP A 192 -9.21 0.73 -3.79
N HIS A 193 -10.39 0.11 -3.93
CA HIS A 193 -11.69 0.80 -4.02
C HIS A 193 -12.38 1.04 -2.67
N LYS A 194 -11.68 0.81 -1.56
CA LYS A 194 -12.28 1.09 -0.25
C LYS A 194 -12.27 2.60 0.01
N LEU A 195 -13.44 3.21 -0.06
CA LEU A 195 -13.68 4.58 0.42
C LEU A 195 -13.53 4.58 1.95
N CYS A 196 -12.34 4.95 2.42
CA CYS A 196 -12.07 5.13 3.85
C CYS A 196 -12.22 6.62 4.20
N PHE A 197 -13.40 6.99 4.70
CA PHE A 197 -13.60 8.28 5.34
C PHE A 197 -13.08 8.21 6.79
N MET A 198 -11.87 8.72 7.01
CA MET A 198 -11.35 8.97 8.36
C MET A 198 -11.92 10.30 8.85
N MET A 199 -13.11 10.27 9.45
CA MET A 199 -13.68 11.37 10.25
C MET A 199 -13.67 11.03 11.74
#